data_AF-A0A661AH04-F1
#
_entry.id   AF-A0A661AH04-F1
#
_cell.length_a   1.000
_cell.length_b   1.000
_cell.length_c   1.000
_cell.angle_alpha   90.00
_cell.angle_beta   90.00
_cell.angle_gamma   90.00
#
_symmetry.space_group_name_H-M   'P 1'
#
loop_
_entity.id
_entity.type
_entity.pdbx_description
1 polymer ?
#
loop_
_entity_poly.entity_id
_entity_poly.type
_entity_poly.pdbx_seq_one_letter_code
_entity_poly.pdbx_strand_id
1 'polypeptide(L)' 'MSLILDIVAREILDSRGNPTIEVDCITESGAFGRAQVPSGASTGKHEALELRDGEDRYNGKGVLKAVQNVND' A
#
# COMPACT_ATOMS: atom_id res chain seq x y z
N MET A 1 -12.77 -17.91 13.78
CA MET A 1 -11.42 -17.72 14.31
C MET A 1 -10.83 -16.48 13.66
N SER A 2 -10.29 -15.54 14.42
CA SER A 2 -9.80 -14.25 13.90
C SER A 2 -8.29 -14.22 13.63
N LEU A 3 -7.62 -15.37 13.63
CA LEU A 3 -6.20 -15.48 13.29
C LEU A 3 -6.00 -15.10 11.83
N ILE A 4 -5.01 -14.25 11.56
CA ILE A 4 -4.63 -13.85 10.21
C ILE A 4 -3.96 -15.04 9.54
N LEU A 5 -4.50 -15.43 8.39
CA LEU A 5 -4.01 -16.53 7.57
C LEU A 5 -3.08 -16.01 6.46
N ASP A 6 -3.44 -14.91 5.82
CA ASP A 6 -2.71 -14.37 4.68
C ASP A 6 -2.83 -12.85 4.56
N ILE A 7 -1.78 -12.21 4.05
CA ILE A 7 -1.70 -10.78 3.76
C ILE A 7 -1.07 -10.61 2.38
N VAL A 8 -1.76 -9.90 1.48
CA VAL A 8 -1.28 -9.68 0.11
C VAL A 8 -1.44 -8.22 -0.30
N ALA A 9 -0.33 -7.56 -0.60
CA ALA A 9 -0.29 -6.20 -1.10
C ALA A 9 -0.17 -6.11 -2.62
N ARG A 10 -0.67 -5.01 -3.20
CA ARG A 10 -0.51 -4.64 -4.61
C ARG A 10 -0.48 -3.12 -4.80
N GLU A 11 0.11 -2.70 -5.91
CA GLU A 11 0.06 -1.31 -6.37
C GLU A 11 -1.25 -1.06 -7.13
N ILE A 12 -1.96 0.02 -6.77
CA ILE A 12 -3.16 0.53 -7.44
C ILE A 12 -3.01 2.03 -7.74
N LEU A 13 -3.97 2.63 -8.44
CA LEU A 13 -3.99 4.08 -8.69
C LEU A 13 -5.01 4.79 -7.80
N ASP A 14 -4.62 5.93 -7.24
CA ASP A 14 -5.50 6.83 -6.51
C ASP A 14 -6.41 7.66 -7.44
N SER A 15 -7.26 8.51 -6.87
CA SER A 15 -8.18 9.39 -7.60
C SER A 15 -7.49 10.46 -8.48
N ARG A 16 -6.18 10.65 -8.32
CA ARG A 16 -5.33 11.57 -9.09
C ARG A 16 -4.43 10.82 -10.07
N GLY A 17 -4.56 9.50 -10.18
CA GLY A 17 -3.73 8.65 -11.04
C GLY A 17 -2.30 8.42 -10.53
N ASN A 18 -2.00 8.72 -9.26
CA ASN A 18 -0.72 8.35 -8.66
C ASN A 18 -0.79 6.94 -8.07
N PRO A 19 0.30 6.16 -8.11
CA PRO A 19 0.36 4.88 -7.42
C PRO A 19 0.13 5.00 -5.91
N THR A 20 -0.56 4.02 -5.34
CA THR A 20 -0.69 3.81 -3.90
C THR A 20 -0.83 2.31 -3.59
N ILE A 21 -0.74 1.93 -2.32
CA ILE A 21 -0.79 0.54 -1.89
C ILE A 21 -2.22 0.14 -1.47
N GLU A 22 -2.63 -1.05 -1.91
CA GLU A 22 -3.81 -1.77 -1.44
C GLU A 22 -3.38 -3.09 -0.81
N VAL A 23 -3.99 -3.46 0.33
CA VAL A 23 -3.68 -4.69 1.05
C VAL A 23 -4.95 -5.48 1.32
N ASP A 24 -4.89 -6.77 1.00
CA ASP A 24 -5.87 -7.78 1.40
C ASP A 24 -5.41 -8.49 2.67
N CYS A 25 -6.33 -8.77 3.58
CA CYS A 25 -6.12 -9.59 4.77
C CYS A 25 -7.21 -10.66 4.85
N ILE A 26 -6.81 -11.91 5.00
CA ILE A 26 -7.69 -13.07 5.10
C ILE A 26 -7.46 -13.74 6.44
N THR A 27 -8.54 -14.09 7.15
CA THR A 27 -8.46 -14.88 8.40
C THR A 27 -8.71 -16.37 8.16
N GLU A 28 -8.34 -17.21 9.12
CA GLU A 28 -8.62 -18.65 9.06
C GLU A 28 -10.12 -18.99 8.95
N SER A 29 -11.01 -18.11 9.42
CA SER A 29 -12.46 -18.29 9.22
C SER A 29 -12.97 -17.83 7.85
N GLY A 30 -12.07 -17.42 6.94
CA GLY A 30 -12.42 -16.86 5.63
C GLY A 30 -12.97 -15.44 5.67
N ALA A 31 -12.82 -14.70 6.78
CA ALA A 31 -13.16 -13.29 6.78
C ALA A 31 -12.15 -12.54 5.92
N PHE A 32 -12.64 -11.61 5.09
CA PHE A 32 -11.84 -10.86 4.13
C PHE A 32 -11.96 -9.37 4.38
N GLY A 33 -10.83 -8.69 4.43
CA GLY A 33 -10.75 -7.22 4.49
C GLY A 33 -9.78 -6.70 3.44
N ARG A 34 -10.14 -5.60 2.80
CA ARG A 34 -9.31 -4.87 1.83
C ARG A 34 -9.25 -3.40 2.22
N ALA A 35 -8.06 -2.83 2.20
CA ALA A 35 -7.86 -1.42 2.49
C ALA A 35 -6.91 -0.79 1.48
N GLN A 36 -7.21 0.45 1.09
CA GLN A 36 -6.40 1.28 0.22
C GLN A 36 -5.88 2.47 1.01
N VAL A 37 -4.60 2.80 0.85
CA VAL A 37 -3.99 3.96 1.53
C VAL A 37 -4.18 5.21 0.67
N PRO A 38 -4.68 6.34 1.21
CA PRO A 38 -4.74 7.59 0.46
C PRO A 38 -3.32 8.14 0.24
N SER A 39 -3.07 8.79 -0.89
CA SER A 39 -1.79 9.46 -1.12
C SER A 39 -1.75 10.83 -0.46
N GLY A 40 -0.82 11.02 0.47
CA GLY A 40 -0.57 12.29 1.13
C GLY A 40 -0.17 13.37 0.12
N ALA A 41 -0.86 14.51 0.17
CA ALA A 41 -0.38 15.74 -0.49
C ALA A 41 0.50 16.58 0.45
N SER A 42 0.39 16.34 1.77
CA SER A 42 1.17 17.02 2.80
C SER A 42 2.59 16.50 2.84
N THR A 43 3.54 17.40 3.13
CA THR A 43 4.96 17.09 3.30
C THR A 43 5.43 17.54 4.69
N GLY A 44 4.62 17.29 5.72
CA GLY A 44 4.94 17.71 7.07
C GLY A 44 6.20 17.01 7.58
N LYS A 45 7.15 17.77 8.15
CA LYS A 45 8.43 17.22 8.64
C LYS A 45 8.28 16.18 9.77
N HIS A 46 7.13 16.15 10.44
CA HIS A 46 6.84 15.27 11.56
C HIS A 46 5.75 14.23 11.25
N GLU A 47 5.34 14.12 9.98
CA GLU A 47 4.37 13.12 9.53
C GLU A 47 5.06 11.79 9.26
N ALA A 48 4.29 10.70 9.30
CA ALA A 48 4.77 9.43 8.78
C ALA A 48 5.03 9.56 7.28
N LEU A 49 6.22 9.17 6.83
CA LEU A 49 6.64 9.33 5.45
C LEU A 49 6.25 8.10 4.62
N GLU A 50 5.59 8.34 3.50
CA GLU A 50 5.32 7.30 2.52
C GLU A 50 6.62 6.82 1.86
N LEU A 51 6.73 5.51 1.64
CA LEU A 51 7.81 4.93 0.86
C LEU A 51 7.46 4.99 -0.64
N ARG A 52 8.20 5.79 -1.39
CA ARG A 52 8.11 5.91 -2.85
C ARG A 52 9.33 5.30 -3.52
N ASP A 53 9.15 4.76 -4.72
CA ASP A 53 10.20 4.03 -5.42
C ASP A 53 11.36 4.94 -5.86
N GLY A 54 11.05 6.18 -6.26
CA GLY A 54 12.04 7.15 -6.76
C GLY A 54 12.63 6.80 -8.13
N GLU A 55 11.96 5.93 -8.89
CA GLU A 55 12.40 5.40 -10.19
C GLU A 55 11.63 6.03 -11.37
N ASP A 56 11.93 5.64 -12.61
CA ASP A 56 11.32 6.23 -13.82
C ASP A 56 9.79 6.07 -13.88
N ARG A 57 9.24 5.05 -13.21
CA ARG A 57 7.80 4.79 -13.19
C ARG A 57 7.03 5.87 -12.44
N TYR A 58 5.94 6.34 -13.05
CA TYR A 58 5.01 7.32 -12.48
C TYR A 58 5.72 8.59 -11.95
N ASN A 59 6.78 9.05 -12.63
CA ASN A 59 7.59 10.19 -12.21
C ASN A 59 8.14 10.04 -10.77
N GLY A 60 8.68 8.87 -10.43
CA GLY A 60 9.22 8.58 -9.11
C GLY A 60 8.20 8.18 -8.05
N LYS A 61 6.89 8.18 -8.39
CA LYS A 61 5.81 7.96 -7.43
C LYS A 61 5.36 6.51 -7.28
N GLY A 62 6.02 5.57 -7.95
CA GLY A 62 5.77 4.13 -7.75
C GLY A 62 5.86 3.72 -6.28
N VAL A 63 5.20 2.62 -5.93
CA VAL A 63 5.16 2.08 -4.55
C VAL A 63 5.48 0.58 -4.51
N LEU A 64 6.17 0.03 -5.51
CA LEU A 64 6.52 -1.39 -5.55
C LEU A 64 7.42 -1.81 -4.39
N LYS A 65 8.30 -0.92 -3.90
CA LYS A 65 9.10 -1.19 -2.69
C LYS A 65 8.21 -1.31 -1.45
N ALA A 66 7.19 -0.46 -1.34
CA ALA A 66 6.23 -0.54 -0.24
C ALA A 66 5.40 -1.83 -0.31
N VAL A 67 4.99 -2.25 -1.51
CA VAL A 67 4.31 -3.53 -1.74
C VAL A 67 5.19 -4.71 -1.34
N GLN A 68 6.45 -4.70 -1.74
CA GLN A 68 7.39 -5.77 -1.39
C GLN A 68 7.54 -5.93 0.12
N ASN A 69 7.69 -4.83 0.86
CA ASN A 69 7.83 -4.85 2.32
C ASN A 69 6.60 -5.40 3.07
N VAL A 70 5.44 -5.50 2.42
CA VAL A 70 4.26 -6.15 3.02
C VAL A 70 4.23 -7.64 2.71
N ASN A 71 4.68 -8.02 1.52
CA ASN A 71 4.63 -9.41 1.05
C ASN A 71 5.80 -10.26 1.56
N ASP A 72 6.95 -9.64 1.88
CA ASP A 72 8.20 -10.27 2.32
C ASP A 72 8.73 -9.67 3.64
#